data_AF-A0A7K6PCC0-F1
#
_entry.id   AF-A0A7K6PCC0-F1
#
_cell.length_a   1.000
_cell.length_b   1.000
_cell.length_c   1.000
_cell.angle_alpha   90.00
_cell.angle_beta   90.00
_cell.angle_gamma   90.00
#
_symmetry.space_group_name_H-M   'P 1'
#
loop_
_entity.id
_entity.type
_entity.pdbx_description
1 polymer ?
#
loop_
_entity_poly.entity_id
_entity_poly.type
_entity_poly.pdbx_seq_one_letter_code
_entity_poly.pdbx_strand_id
1 'polypeptide(L)'
;TGAISSLQRQMEIQESKLRRIRSEKEMLQKQLSEHEVQLQVVFDKFCGLTEEQKQEEMMVMMEEENRSLQQVVMEQESQLAEQNKLISELHETVSQLRAEVVTTRLQLLEQKQAQKEMQSQAEALQHKELQTRVALERISTKFERYRSKIIQATFSVEGIQDPHGELTDEQLLEAMQKLFNERTEFQHMLKNKGSR
;
A
#
# COMPACT_ATOMS: atom_id res chain seq x y z
N THR A 1 83.92 94.56 62.88
CA THR A 1 83.33 93.30 63.38
C THR A 1 81.88 93.07 62.95
N GLY A 2 81.09 94.08 62.54
CA GLY A 2 79.65 93.89 62.19
C GLY A 2 79.31 93.31 60.79
N ALA A 3 80.18 93.47 59.78
CA ALA A 3 79.93 92.94 58.43
C ALA A 3 79.98 91.41 58.35
N ILE A 4 80.86 90.79 59.15
CA ILE A 4 81.03 89.33 59.24
C ILE A 4 79.77 88.69 59.84
N SER A 5 79.20 89.27 60.90
CA SER A 5 77.97 88.78 61.53
C SER A 5 76.73 88.91 60.63
N SER A 6 76.68 89.96 59.79
CA SER A 6 75.60 90.15 58.80
C SER A 6 75.66 89.10 57.68
N LEU A 7 76.86 88.80 57.17
CA LEU A 7 77.09 87.75 56.17
C LEU A 7 76.80 86.35 56.73
N GLN A 8 77.18 86.06 57.98
CA GLN A 8 76.84 84.80 58.65
C GLN A 8 75.32 84.61 58.79
N ARG A 9 74.58 85.64 59.23
CA ARG A 9 73.11 85.59 59.30
C ARG A 9 72.47 85.38 57.93
N GLN A 10 72.99 86.02 56.90
CA GLN A 10 72.50 85.85 55.53
C GLN A 10 72.76 84.42 55.02
N MET A 11 73.92 83.85 55.34
CA MET A 11 74.29 82.48 55.02
C MET A 11 73.37 81.47 55.72
N GLU A 12 73.08 81.64 57.01
CA GLU A 12 72.12 80.80 57.75
C GLU A 12 70.70 80.87 57.15
N ILE A 13 70.24 82.06 56.75
CA ILE A 13 68.95 82.24 56.06
C ILE A 13 68.96 81.50 54.71
N GLN A 14 70.04 81.59 53.93
CA GLN A 14 70.15 80.86 52.66
C GLN A 14 70.24 79.34 52.87
N GLU A 15 70.95 78.87 53.89
CA GLU A 15 71.03 77.45 54.23
C GLU A 15 69.67 76.88 54.69
N SER A 16 68.91 77.62 55.48
CA SER A 16 67.56 77.21 55.88
C SER A 16 66.60 77.15 54.69
N LYS A 17 66.69 78.12 53.76
CA LYS A 17 65.95 78.10 52.49
C LYS A 17 66.36 76.90 51.62
N LEU A 18 67.65 76.62 51.49
CA LEU A 18 68.17 75.45 50.77
C LEU A 18 67.68 74.14 51.38
N ARG A 19 67.68 74.02 52.72
CA ARG A 19 67.13 72.86 53.43
C ARG A 19 65.63 72.67 53.13
N ARG A 20 64.85 73.75 53.16
CA ARG A 20 63.41 73.70 52.85
C ARG A 20 63.15 73.27 51.40
N ILE A 21 63.86 73.86 50.44
CA ILE A 21 63.74 73.50 49.01
C ILE A 21 64.14 72.03 48.80
N ARG A 22 65.19 71.55 49.48
CA ARG A 22 65.61 70.15 49.41
C ARG A 22 64.53 69.20 49.95
N SER A 23 63.94 69.50 51.11
CA SER A 23 62.85 68.67 51.65
C SER A 23 61.60 68.68 50.76
N GLU A 24 61.28 69.81 50.15
CA GLU A 24 60.14 69.94 49.23
C GLU A 24 60.38 69.17 47.93
N LYS A 25 61.61 69.22 47.39
CA LYS A 25 62.02 68.38 46.26
C LYS A 25 61.91 66.89 46.57
N GLU A 26 62.38 66.45 47.74
CA GLU A 26 62.30 65.05 48.16
C GLU A 26 60.85 64.59 48.33
N MET A 27 59.98 65.44 48.88
CA MET A 27 58.54 65.18 48.96
C MET A 27 57.91 65.04 47.56
N LEU A 28 58.17 65.99 46.66
CA LEU A 28 57.65 65.97 45.31
C LEU A 28 58.15 64.75 44.51
N GLN A 29 59.41 64.35 44.69
CA GLN A 29 59.93 63.12 44.09
C GLN A 29 59.20 61.87 44.58
N LYS A 30 58.90 61.78 45.88
CA LYS A 30 58.11 60.66 46.43
C LYS A 30 56.71 60.63 45.84
N GLN A 31 56.03 61.77 45.80
CA GLN A 31 54.70 61.89 45.21
C GLN A 31 54.69 61.52 43.73
N LEU A 32 55.70 61.96 42.96
CA LEU A 32 55.84 61.58 41.56
C LEU A 32 55.95 60.05 41.40
N SER A 33 56.81 59.41 42.20
CA SER A 33 56.98 57.95 42.15
C SER A 33 55.72 57.18 42.57
N GLU A 34 54.97 57.68 43.56
CA GLU A 34 53.69 57.08 43.95
C GLU A 34 52.64 57.23 42.84
N HIS A 35 52.59 58.40 42.20
CA HIS A 35 51.68 58.63 41.07
C HIS A 35 52.04 57.78 39.84
N GLU A 36 53.32 57.58 39.54
CA GLU A 36 53.77 56.67 38.47
C GLU A 36 53.28 55.23 38.71
N VAL A 37 53.42 54.72 39.94
CA VAL A 37 52.92 53.39 40.31
C VAL A 37 51.40 53.31 40.20
N GLN A 38 50.67 54.33 40.67
CA GLN A 38 49.22 54.39 40.53
C GLN A 38 48.79 54.41 39.06
N LEU A 39 49.49 55.16 38.21
CA LEU A 39 49.19 55.24 36.78
C LEU A 39 49.40 53.87 36.13
N GLN A 40 50.47 53.15 36.47
CA GLN A 40 50.73 51.82 35.96
C GLN A 40 49.61 50.83 36.35
N VAL A 41 49.17 50.85 37.61
CA VAL A 41 48.06 50.01 38.08
C VAL A 41 46.76 50.32 37.33
N VAL A 42 46.47 51.60 37.08
CA VAL A 42 45.28 52.00 36.32
C VAL A 42 45.39 51.57 34.86
N PHE A 43 46.58 51.69 34.26
CA PHE A 43 46.84 51.22 32.90
C PHE A 43 46.62 49.71 32.77
N ASP A 44 47.20 48.92 33.67
CA ASP A 44 47.05 47.45 33.66
C ASP A 44 45.57 47.04 33.81
N LYS A 45 44.81 47.73 34.68
CA LYS A 45 43.36 47.52 34.81
C LYS A 45 42.60 47.87 33.56
N PHE A 46 42.95 48.98 32.88
CA PHE A 46 42.31 49.38 31.63
C PHE A 46 42.57 48.35 30.51
N CYS A 47 43.81 47.84 30.42
CA CYS A 47 44.15 46.75 29.52
C CYS A 47 43.34 45.48 29.85
N GLY A 48 43.22 45.12 31.13
CA GLY A 48 42.40 43.98 31.57
C GLY A 48 40.94 44.10 31.17
N LEU A 49 40.30 45.26 31.42
CA LEU A 49 38.91 45.52 31.05
C LEU A 49 38.69 45.43 29.53
N THR A 50 39.67 45.88 28.74
CA THR A 50 39.59 45.81 27.27
C THR A 50 39.63 44.37 26.78
N GLU A 51 40.43 43.50 27.40
CA GLU A 51 40.49 42.08 27.05
C GLU A 51 39.26 41.30 27.56
N GLU A 52 38.77 41.60 28.76
CA GLU A 52 37.51 41.03 29.28
C GLU A 52 36.34 41.36 28.35
N GLN A 53 36.25 42.61 27.87
CA GLN A 53 35.21 43.00 26.92
C GLN A 53 35.28 42.20 25.61
N LYS A 54 36.48 41.98 25.05
CA LYS A 54 36.64 41.16 23.84
C LYS A 54 36.23 39.70 24.06
N GLN A 55 36.54 39.15 25.24
CA GLN A 55 36.14 37.78 25.58
C GLN A 55 34.62 37.66 25.73
N GLU A 56 33.98 38.64 26.35
CA GLU A 56 32.52 38.70 26.46
C GLU A 56 31.85 38.78 25.09
N GLU A 57 32.33 39.66 24.21
CA GLU A 57 31.83 39.78 22.83
C GLU A 57 31.97 38.45 22.07
N MET A 58 33.10 37.76 22.22
CA MET A 58 33.32 36.44 21.61
C MET A 58 32.39 35.38 22.20
N MET A 59 32.12 35.41 23.51
CA MET A 59 31.19 34.50 24.17
C MET A 59 29.77 34.68 23.66
N VAL A 60 29.30 35.93 23.53
CA VAL A 60 27.97 36.24 22.99
C VAL A 60 27.83 35.71 21.56
N MET A 61 28.82 35.95 20.70
CA MET A 61 28.83 35.44 19.32
C MET A 61 28.74 33.90 19.28
N MET A 62 29.49 33.22 20.17
CA MET A 62 29.47 31.75 20.26
C MET A 62 28.11 31.22 20.76
N GLU A 63 27.47 31.91 21.71
CA GLU A 63 26.14 31.54 22.20
C GLU A 63 25.06 31.72 21.13
N GLU A 64 25.15 32.79 20.32
CA GLU A 64 24.26 33.03 19.19
C GLU A 64 24.40 31.93 18.12
N GLU A 65 25.63 31.58 17.75
CA GLU A 65 25.91 30.50 16.80
C GLU A 65 25.40 29.15 17.34
N ASN A 66 25.65 28.85 18.62
CA ASN A 66 25.18 27.62 19.24
C ASN A 66 23.65 27.53 19.26
N ARG A 67 22.94 28.63 19.56
CA ARG A 67 21.48 28.69 19.48
C ARG A 67 20.98 28.46 18.05
N SER A 68 21.65 29.05 17.05
CA SER A 68 21.30 28.82 15.64
C SER A 68 21.49 27.37 15.22
N LEU A 69 22.61 26.75 15.61
CA LEU A 69 22.88 25.33 15.35
C LEU A 69 21.84 24.42 16.01
N GLN A 70 21.47 24.69 17.26
CA GLN A 70 20.41 23.94 17.94
C GLN A 70 19.07 24.03 17.22
N GLN A 71 18.73 25.22 16.68
CA GLN A 71 17.51 25.39 15.89
C GLN A 71 17.54 24.53 14.61
N VAL A 72 18.65 24.53 13.88
CA VAL A 72 18.83 23.70 12.68
C VAL A 72 18.74 22.21 13.02
N VAL A 73 19.37 21.78 14.12
CA VAL A 73 19.30 20.39 14.58
C VAL A 73 17.85 19.98 14.88
N MET A 74 17.10 20.81 15.61
CA MET A 74 15.68 20.52 15.88
C MET A 74 14.84 20.42 14.60
N GLU A 75 15.07 21.30 13.63
CA GLU A 75 14.37 21.25 12.34
C GLU A 75 14.70 19.97 11.56
N GLN A 76 15.98 19.58 11.51
CA GLN A 76 16.42 18.35 10.87
C GLN A 76 15.86 17.11 11.56
N GLU A 77 15.83 17.08 12.90
CA GLU A 77 15.23 15.98 13.66
C GLU A 77 13.73 15.85 13.39
N SER A 78 13.01 16.98 13.29
CA SER A 78 11.60 17.00 12.92
C SER A 78 11.37 16.45 11.51
N GLN A 79 12.15 16.92 10.53
CA GLN A 79 12.07 16.43 9.14
C GLN A 79 12.38 14.93 9.06
N LEU A 80 13.38 14.47 9.81
CA LEU A 80 13.76 13.05 9.86
C LEU A 80 12.65 12.19 10.49
N ALA A 81 11.96 12.69 11.52
CA ALA A 81 10.80 12.03 12.09
C ALA A 81 9.64 11.91 11.09
N GLU A 82 9.36 12.97 10.32
CA GLU A 82 8.33 12.95 9.25
C GLU A 82 8.69 11.95 8.15
N GLN A 83 9.95 11.93 7.70
CA GLN A 83 10.41 10.97 6.70
C GLN A 83 10.29 9.52 7.20
N ASN A 84 10.66 9.25 8.45
CA ASN A 84 10.52 7.91 9.05
C ASN A 84 9.06 7.46 9.13
N LYS A 85 8.14 8.39 9.42
CA LYS A 85 6.70 8.11 9.40
C LYS A 85 6.25 7.72 7.99
N LEU A 86 6.63 8.50 6.97
CA LEU A 86 6.30 8.20 5.57
C LEU A 86 6.87 6.85 5.12
N ILE A 87 8.12 6.54 5.49
CA ILE A 87 8.75 5.25 5.21
C ILE A 87 7.94 4.11 5.84
N SER A 88 7.46 4.29 7.07
CA SER A 88 6.65 3.29 7.77
C SER A 88 5.31 3.05 7.09
N GLU A 89 4.61 4.12 6.70
CA GLU A 89 3.33 4.06 5.96
C GLU A 89 3.50 3.38 4.59
N LEU A 90 4.56 3.72 3.86
CA LEU A 90 4.90 3.08 2.59
C LEU A 90 5.23 1.60 2.77
N HIS A 91 6.00 1.25 3.81
CA HIS A 91 6.32 -0.14 4.12
C HIS A 91 5.06 -0.95 4.45
N GLU A 92 4.14 -0.40 5.23
CA GLU A 92 2.85 -1.03 5.51
C GLU A 92 2.04 -1.26 4.24
N THR A 93 1.92 -0.23 3.39
CA THR A 93 1.21 -0.31 2.10
C THR A 93 1.82 -1.38 1.20
N VAL A 94 3.15 -1.44 1.09
CA VAL A 94 3.85 -2.48 0.32
C VAL A 94 3.59 -3.87 0.87
N SER A 95 3.55 -4.02 2.21
CA SER A 95 3.24 -5.29 2.86
C SER A 95 1.81 -5.75 2.53
N GLN A 96 0.84 -4.86 2.62
CA GLN A 96 -0.57 -5.12 2.28
C GLN A 96 -0.73 -5.54 0.82
N LEU A 97 -0.14 -4.78 -0.12
CA LEU A 97 -0.20 -5.10 -1.55
C LEU A 97 0.46 -6.44 -1.87
N ARG A 98 1.57 -6.79 -1.21
CA ARG A 98 2.21 -8.11 -1.38
C ARG A 98 1.30 -9.23 -0.92
N ALA A 99 0.62 -9.07 0.21
CA ALA A 99 -0.34 -10.05 0.70
C ALA A 99 -1.51 -10.21 -0.28
N GLU A 100 -2.05 -9.11 -0.79
CA GLU A 100 -3.12 -9.11 -1.79
C GLU A 100 -2.71 -9.81 -3.09
N VAL A 101 -1.51 -9.54 -3.61
CA VAL A 101 -1.01 -10.22 -4.81
C VAL A 101 -0.93 -11.74 -4.62
N VAL A 102 -0.53 -12.21 -3.43
CA VAL A 102 -0.48 -13.65 -3.12
C VAL A 102 -1.89 -14.24 -3.09
N THR A 103 -2.85 -13.58 -2.42
CA THR A 103 -4.22 -14.08 -2.33
C THR A 103 -4.92 -14.08 -3.70
N THR A 104 -4.79 -13.02 -4.49
CA THR A 104 -5.33 -12.95 -5.85
C THR A 104 -4.75 -14.05 -6.74
N ARG A 105 -3.44 -14.33 -6.63
CA ARG A 105 -2.80 -15.40 -7.40
C ARG A 105 -3.31 -16.78 -7.02
N LEU A 106 -3.56 -17.03 -5.75
CA LEU A 106 -4.17 -18.28 -5.28
C LEU A 106 -5.58 -18.45 -5.84
N GLN A 107 -6.41 -17.42 -5.73
CA GLN A 107 -7.79 -17.42 -6.26
C GLN A 107 -7.81 -17.65 -7.78
N LEU A 108 -6.87 -17.05 -8.52
CA LEU A 108 -6.77 -17.25 -9.97
C LEU A 108 -6.45 -18.71 -10.33
N LEU A 109 -5.59 -19.37 -9.54
CA LEU A 109 -5.27 -20.79 -9.74
C LEU A 109 -6.48 -21.68 -9.49
N GLU A 110 -7.22 -21.43 -8.40
CA GLU A 110 -8.44 -22.15 -8.07
C GLU A 110 -9.51 -21.97 -9.17
N GLN A 111 -9.74 -20.74 -9.61
CA GLN A 111 -10.68 -20.45 -10.71
C GLN A 111 -10.28 -21.16 -12.00
N LYS A 112 -8.99 -21.15 -12.35
CA LYS A 112 -8.50 -21.85 -13.56
C LYS A 112 -8.72 -23.36 -13.48
N GLN A 113 -8.56 -23.95 -12.29
CA GLN A 113 -8.82 -25.36 -12.08
C GLN A 113 -10.31 -25.68 -12.20
N ALA A 114 -11.17 -24.90 -11.52
CA ALA A 114 -12.62 -25.04 -11.61
C ALA A 114 -13.13 -24.89 -13.05
N GLN A 115 -12.56 -23.96 -13.82
CA GLN A 115 -12.90 -23.77 -15.23
C GLN A 115 -12.57 -25.01 -16.08
N LYS A 116 -11.41 -25.64 -15.87
CA LYS A 116 -11.03 -26.87 -16.59
C LYS A 116 -11.97 -28.02 -16.25
N GLU A 117 -12.34 -28.16 -14.97
CA GLU A 117 -13.27 -29.20 -14.53
C GLU A 117 -14.65 -29.00 -15.14
N MET A 118 -15.16 -27.76 -15.13
CA MET A 118 -16.43 -27.41 -15.77
C MET A 118 -16.40 -27.68 -17.28
N GLN A 119 -15.30 -27.34 -17.96
CA GLN A 119 -15.14 -27.63 -19.39
C GLN A 119 -15.15 -29.14 -19.66
N SER A 120 -14.43 -29.94 -18.88
CA SER A 120 -14.43 -31.39 -19.02
C SER A 120 -15.82 -31.98 -18.79
N GLN A 121 -16.57 -31.47 -17.82
CA GLN A 121 -17.94 -31.91 -17.57
C GLN A 121 -18.88 -31.55 -18.73
N ALA A 122 -18.74 -30.35 -19.29
CA ALA A 122 -19.52 -29.91 -20.44
C ALA A 122 -19.26 -30.80 -21.67
N GLU A 123 -18.00 -31.12 -21.96
CA GLU A 123 -17.62 -32.02 -23.06
C GLU A 123 -18.19 -33.44 -22.85
N ALA A 124 -18.12 -33.97 -21.62
CA ALA A 124 -18.70 -35.26 -21.29
C ALA A 124 -20.23 -35.27 -21.46
N LEU A 125 -20.91 -34.20 -21.05
CA LEU A 125 -22.36 -34.06 -21.23
C LEU A 125 -22.73 -33.96 -22.71
N GLN A 126 -21.99 -33.20 -23.51
CA GLN A 126 -22.21 -33.09 -24.95
C GLN A 126 -22.06 -34.44 -25.65
N HIS A 127 -21.04 -35.23 -25.29
CA HIS A 127 -20.87 -36.58 -25.83
C HIS A 127 -22.04 -37.50 -25.45
N LYS A 128 -22.48 -37.45 -24.19
CA LYS A 128 -23.63 -38.25 -23.73
C LYS A 128 -24.93 -37.85 -24.41
N GLU A 129 -25.14 -36.55 -24.63
CA GLU A 129 -26.28 -36.02 -25.37
C GLU A 129 -26.30 -36.56 -26.81
N LEU A 130 -25.17 -36.48 -27.53
CA LEU A 130 -25.05 -36.97 -28.89
C LEU A 130 -25.33 -38.47 -28.98
N GLN A 131 -24.75 -39.27 -28.09
CA GLN A 131 -25.01 -40.72 -28.03
C GLN A 131 -26.48 -41.02 -27.80
N THR A 132 -27.13 -40.28 -26.89
CA THR A 132 -28.56 -40.44 -26.60
C THR A 132 -29.41 -40.07 -27.81
N ARG A 133 -29.06 -38.99 -28.53
CA ARG A 133 -29.74 -38.57 -29.76
C ARG A 133 -29.66 -39.64 -30.85
N VAL A 134 -28.48 -40.22 -31.07
CA VAL A 134 -28.29 -41.32 -32.05
C VAL A 134 -29.07 -42.56 -31.65
N ALA A 135 -29.11 -42.91 -30.36
CA ALA A 135 -29.91 -44.04 -29.87
C ALA A 135 -31.41 -43.81 -30.10
N LEU A 136 -31.89 -42.60 -29.84
CA LEU A 136 -33.27 -42.19 -30.09
C LEU A 136 -33.63 -42.31 -31.57
N GLU A 137 -32.81 -41.78 -32.48
CA GLU A 137 -33.03 -41.86 -33.92
C GLU A 137 -33.08 -43.32 -34.42
N ARG A 138 -32.20 -44.19 -33.92
CA ARG A 138 -32.22 -45.63 -34.23
C ARG A 138 -33.52 -46.31 -33.75
N ILE A 139 -34.01 -45.92 -32.58
CA ILE A 139 -35.26 -46.45 -32.04
C ILE A 139 -36.45 -45.94 -32.88
N SER A 140 -36.51 -44.64 -33.15
CA SER A 140 -37.56 -44.02 -33.98
C SER A 140 -37.64 -44.65 -35.37
N THR A 141 -36.51 -44.81 -36.07
CA THR A 141 -36.49 -45.45 -37.41
C THR A 141 -36.96 -46.91 -37.36
N LYS A 142 -36.65 -47.64 -36.29
CA LYS A 142 -37.16 -49.01 -36.09
C LYS A 142 -38.66 -49.02 -35.84
N PHE A 143 -39.18 -48.08 -35.03
CA PHE A 143 -40.61 -47.91 -34.80
C PHE A 143 -41.36 -47.57 -36.08
N GLU A 144 -40.85 -46.63 -36.88
CA GLU A 144 -41.46 -46.28 -38.18
C GLU A 144 -41.51 -47.47 -39.14
N ARG A 145 -40.48 -48.31 -39.14
CA ARG A 145 -40.49 -49.56 -39.93
C ARG A 145 -41.56 -50.53 -39.45
N TYR A 146 -41.73 -50.71 -38.14
CA TYR A 146 -42.79 -51.56 -37.60
C TYR A 146 -44.17 -50.99 -37.91
N ARG A 147 -44.36 -49.68 -37.72
CA ARG A 147 -45.57 -48.96 -38.07
C ARG A 147 -45.95 -49.19 -39.53
N SER A 148 -45.00 -48.99 -40.45
CA SER A 148 -45.18 -49.24 -41.88
C SER A 148 -45.61 -50.68 -42.19
N LYS A 149 -44.99 -51.69 -41.54
CA LYS A 149 -45.39 -53.09 -41.69
C LYS A 149 -46.81 -53.37 -41.18
N ILE A 150 -47.19 -52.76 -40.06
CA ILE A 150 -48.53 -52.90 -39.49
C ILE A 150 -49.56 -52.27 -40.41
N ILE A 151 -49.30 -51.07 -40.93
CA ILE A 151 -50.15 -50.40 -41.91
C ILE A 151 -50.33 -51.27 -43.15
N GLN A 152 -49.23 -51.78 -43.71
CA GLN A 152 -49.28 -52.67 -44.88
C GLN A 152 -50.11 -53.93 -44.59
N ALA A 153 -49.86 -54.60 -43.47
CA ALA A 153 -50.59 -55.82 -43.10
C ALA A 153 -52.09 -55.55 -42.84
N THR A 154 -52.44 -54.35 -42.38
CA THR A 154 -53.83 -53.95 -42.14
C THR A 154 -54.51 -53.65 -43.46
N PHE A 155 -53.99 -52.73 -44.27
CA PHE A 155 -54.69 -52.20 -45.44
C PHE A 155 -54.45 -52.96 -46.75
N SER A 156 -53.54 -53.95 -46.79
CA SER A 156 -53.36 -54.81 -47.98
C SER A 156 -54.34 -55.99 -48.05
N VAL A 157 -55.29 -56.10 -47.12
CA VAL A 157 -56.32 -57.15 -47.11
C VAL A 157 -57.48 -56.75 -48.03
N GLU A 158 -57.89 -57.66 -48.92
CA GLU A 158 -59.03 -57.43 -49.82
C GLU A 158 -60.30 -57.07 -49.04
N GLY A 159 -60.92 -55.94 -49.39
CA GLY A 159 -62.16 -55.46 -48.77
C GLY A 159 -62.00 -54.33 -47.75
N ILE A 160 -60.77 -53.96 -47.37
CA ILE A 160 -60.52 -52.76 -46.56
C ILE A 160 -60.25 -51.56 -47.45
N GLN A 161 -60.85 -50.42 -47.11
CA GLN A 161 -60.59 -49.16 -47.80
C GLN A 161 -59.22 -48.59 -47.41
N ASP A 162 -58.47 -48.16 -48.42
CA ASP A 162 -57.20 -47.46 -48.21
C ASP A 162 -57.41 -46.16 -47.41
N PRO A 163 -56.49 -45.82 -46.49
CA PRO A 163 -56.63 -44.62 -45.68
C PRO A 163 -56.52 -43.35 -46.53
N HIS A 164 -57.49 -42.45 -46.41
CA HIS A 164 -57.51 -41.16 -47.10
C HIS A 164 -56.77 -40.09 -46.28
N GLY A 165 -55.43 -40.09 -46.32
CA GLY A 165 -54.59 -39.03 -45.73
C GLY A 165 -53.69 -39.49 -44.57
N GLU A 166 -53.32 -38.55 -43.68
CA GLU A 166 -52.45 -38.84 -42.53
C GLU A 166 -53.17 -39.76 -41.54
N LEU A 167 -52.76 -41.03 -41.54
CA LEU A 167 -53.33 -42.06 -40.68
C LEU A 167 -52.79 -41.91 -39.26
N THR A 168 -53.68 -41.68 -38.29
CA THR A 168 -53.33 -41.66 -36.87
C THR A 168 -53.23 -43.07 -36.29
N ASP A 169 -52.48 -43.24 -35.21
CA ASP A 169 -52.30 -44.56 -34.57
C ASP A 169 -53.62 -45.12 -34.02
N GLU A 170 -54.52 -44.26 -33.55
CA GLU A 170 -55.86 -44.66 -33.08
C GLU A 170 -56.70 -45.23 -34.23
N GLN A 171 -56.73 -44.56 -35.37
CA GLN A 171 -57.45 -45.03 -36.56
C GLN A 171 -56.87 -46.35 -37.10
N LEU A 172 -55.55 -46.52 -37.04
CA LEU A 172 -54.90 -47.77 -37.40
C LEU A 172 -55.32 -48.91 -36.48
N LEU A 173 -55.35 -48.67 -35.16
CA LEU A 173 -55.78 -49.65 -34.17
C LEU A 173 -57.25 -50.05 -34.35
N GLU A 174 -58.12 -49.08 -34.64
CA GLU A 174 -59.54 -49.34 -34.92
C GLU A 174 -59.70 -50.26 -36.15
N ALA A 175 -58.97 -49.97 -37.24
CA ALA A 175 -58.98 -50.80 -38.44
C ALA A 175 -58.45 -52.22 -38.18
N MET A 176 -57.38 -52.36 -37.41
CA MET A 176 -56.86 -53.67 -36.98
C MET A 176 -57.90 -54.45 -36.15
N GLN A 177 -58.57 -53.78 -35.22
CA GLN A 177 -59.58 -54.41 -34.37
C GLN A 177 -60.77 -54.92 -35.20
N LYS A 178 -61.22 -54.12 -36.17
CA LYS A 178 -62.27 -54.52 -37.11
C LYS A 178 -61.89 -55.80 -37.86
N LEU A 179 -60.67 -55.84 -38.41
CA LEU A 179 -60.12 -57.05 -39.06
C LEU A 179 -60.14 -58.29 -38.17
N PHE A 180 -59.68 -58.14 -36.92
CA PHE A 180 -59.66 -59.24 -35.97
C PHE A 180 -61.06 -59.77 -35.67
N ASN A 181 -62.03 -58.87 -35.49
CA ASN A 181 -63.41 -59.23 -35.24
C ASN A 181 -64.00 -60.00 -36.44
N GLU A 182 -63.86 -59.46 -37.65
CA GLU A 182 -64.35 -60.09 -38.90
C GLU A 182 -63.75 -61.48 -39.10
N ARG A 183 -62.43 -61.64 -38.88
CA ARG A 183 -61.75 -62.95 -38.98
C ARG A 183 -62.27 -63.94 -37.94
N THR A 184 -62.49 -63.47 -36.71
CA THR A 184 -63.00 -64.30 -35.61
C THR A 184 -64.41 -64.78 -35.91
N GLU A 185 -65.29 -63.88 -36.38
CA GLU A 185 -66.64 -64.19 -36.83
C GLU A 185 -66.63 -65.21 -37.98
N PHE A 186 -65.77 -65.01 -38.99
CA PHE A 186 -65.62 -65.97 -40.10
C PHE A 186 -65.15 -67.35 -39.62
N GLN A 187 -64.21 -67.41 -38.67
CA GLN A 187 -63.76 -68.67 -38.09
C GLN A 187 -64.88 -69.37 -37.31
N HIS A 188 -65.72 -68.63 -36.58
CA HIS A 188 -66.90 -69.18 -35.93
C HIS A 188 -67.90 -69.73 -36.95
N MET A 189 -68.14 -69.01 -38.06
CA MET A 189 -68.99 -69.51 -39.15
C MET A 189 -68.46 -70.80 -39.77
N LEU A 190 -67.15 -70.92 -39.98
CA LEU A 190 -66.53 -72.15 -40.49
C LEU A 190 -66.67 -73.32 -39.51
N LYS A 191 -66.44 -73.09 -38.21
CA LYS A 191 -66.64 -74.12 -37.17
C LYS A 191 -68.09 -74.60 -37.12
N ASN A 192 -69.05 -73.68 -37.21
CA ASN A 192 -70.48 -74.02 -37.19
C ASN A 192 -70.94 -74.75 -38.48
N LYS A 193 -70.30 -74.51 -39.62
CA LYS A 193 -70.56 -75.24 -40.88
C LYS A 193 -69.83 -76.59 -40.98
N GLY A 194 -68.77 -76.81 -40.21
CA GLY A 194 -68.00 -78.07 -40.15
C GLY A 194 -68.51 -79.11 -39.15
N SER A 195 -69.59 -78.81 -38.40
CA SER A 195 -70.24 -79.75 -37.46
C SER A 195 -71.49 -80.43 -38.05
N ARG A 196 -71.44 -80.83 -39.33
CA ARG A 196 -72.42 -81.75 -39.93
C ARG A 196 -71.74 -83.00 -40.43
#